data_AF-A0A535BEE3-F1
#
_entry.id   AF-A0A535BEE3-F1
#
_cell.length_a   1.000
_cell.length_b   1.000
_cell.length_c   1.000
_cell.angle_alpha   90.00
_cell.angle_beta   90.00
_cell.angle_gamma   90.00
#
_symmetry.space_group_name_H-M   'P 1'
#
loop_
_entity.id
_entity.type
_entity.pdbx_description
1 polymer ?
#
loop_
_entity_poly.entity_id
_entity_poly.type
_entity_poly.pdbx_seq_one_letter_code
_entity_poly.pdbx_strand_id
1 'polypeptide(L)' 'MGDHKPSKKKVLDLVEQIEYVRGLDGGGLANSRYLEEFTVQLLQINRIYKAHTGVRITGI' A
#
# COMPACT_ATOMS: atom_id res chain seq x y z
N MET A 1 -2.55 6.32 3.33
CA MET A 1 -2.18 7.56 4.05
C MET A 1 -3.26 8.60 3.85
N GLY A 2 -3.48 9.49 4.82
CA GLY A 2 -4.37 10.64 4.63
C GLY A 2 -4.90 11.22 5.94
N ASP A 3 -5.14 12.53 5.95
CA ASP A 3 -5.57 13.24 7.16
C ASP A 3 -7.09 13.41 7.23
N HIS A 4 -7.78 13.35 6.08
CA HIS A 4 -9.24 13.39 6.03
C HIS A 4 -9.85 11.99 6.18
N LYS A 5 -10.32 11.67 7.40
CA LYS A 5 -10.85 10.34 7.75
C LYS A 5 -11.95 9.83 6.79
N PRO A 6 -12.98 10.62 6.42
CA PRO A 6 -14.01 10.13 5.51
C PRO A 6 -13.48 9.76 4.12
N SER A 7 -12.55 10.54 3.58
CA SER A 7 -11.94 10.25 2.27
C SER A 7 -11.10 8.99 2.33
N LYS A 8 -10.30 8.83 3.39
CA LYS A 8 -9.49 7.64 3.60
C LYS A 8 -10.36 6.39 3.66
N LYS A 9 -11.45 6.42 4.43
CA LYS A 9 -12.40 5.31 4.53
C LYS A 9 -12.97 4.94 3.16
N LYS A 10 -13.44 5.93 2.39
CA LYS A 10 -13.99 5.69 1.05
C LYS A 10 -12.99 4.99 0.12
N VAL A 11 -11.70 5.36 0.18
CA VAL A 11 -10.66 4.71 -0.63
C VAL A 11 -10.38 3.29 -0.13
N LEU A 12 -10.33 3.07 1.18
CA LEU A 12 -10.17 1.72 1.74
C LEU A 12 -11.33 0.80 1.30
N ASP A 13 -12.58 1.28 1.39
CA ASP A 13 -13.77 0.53 0.96
C ASP A 13 -13.71 0.16 -0.54
N LEU A 14 -13.12 1.00 -1.38
CA LEU A 14 -12.89 0.70 -2.80
C LEU A 14 -11.80 -0.36 -3.01
N VAL A 15 -10.73 -0.31 -2.23
CA VAL A 15 -9.62 -1.28 -2.31
C VAL A 15 -10.10 -2.69 -1.96
N GLU A 16 -11.01 -2.81 -0.99
CA GLU A 16 -11.62 -4.10 -0.60
C GLU A 16 -12.44 -4.75 -1.73
N GLN A 17 -12.76 -4.03 -2.82
CA GLN A 17 -13.42 -4.62 -3.99
C GLN A 17 -12.45 -5.37 -4.91
N ILE A 18 -11.14 -5.22 -4.72
CA ILE A 18 -10.12 -5.90 -5.52
C ILE A 18 -9.81 -7.25 -4.88
N GLU A 19 -10.04 -8.33 -5.62
CA GLU A 19 -9.78 -9.69 -5.14
C GLU A 19 -8.33 -9.85 -4.66
N TYR A 20 -8.15 -10.50 -3.51
CA TYR A 20 -6.86 -10.77 -2.85
C TYR A 20 -6.10 -9.54 -2.30
N VAL A 21 -6.64 -8.34 -2.41
CA VAL A 21 -6.07 -7.11 -1.84
C VAL A 21 -6.77 -6.78 -0.52
N ARG A 22 -6.02 -6.19 0.41
CA ARG A 22 -6.52 -5.70 1.70
C ARG A 22 -6.13 -4.25 1.89
N GLY A 23 -7.09 -3.39 2.20
CA GLY A 23 -6.88 -2.00 2.58
C GLY A 23 -6.36 -1.89 4.02
N LEU A 24 -5.30 -1.11 4.23
CA LEU A 24 -4.75 -0.84 5.56
C LEU A 24 -4.58 0.67 5.77
N ASP A 25 -4.95 1.17 6.95
CA ASP A 25 -4.65 2.55 7.32
C ASP A 25 -3.17 2.70 7.70
N GLY A 26 -2.39 3.26 6.79
CA GLY A 26 -0.97 3.58 7.02
C GLY A 26 -0.70 4.83 7.87
N GLY A 27 -1.72 5.54 8.35
CA GLY A 27 -1.59 6.77 9.14
C GLY A 27 -1.75 8.07 8.34
N GLY A 28 -1.15 9.14 8.85
CA GLY A 28 -1.27 10.51 8.31
C GLY A 28 -0.57 10.70 6.96
N LEU A 29 -0.91 11.78 6.25
CA LEU A 29 -0.38 12.04 4.90
C LEU A 29 1.13 12.22 4.88
N ALA A 30 1.71 12.78 5.94
CA ALA A 30 3.15 12.98 6.07
C ALA A 30 3.97 11.66 5.96
N ASN A 31 3.35 10.51 6.22
CA ASN A 31 4.00 9.20 6.10
C ASN A 31 4.00 8.67 4.65
N SER A 32 3.38 9.35 3.67
CA SER A 32 3.27 8.84 2.28
C SER A 32 4.62 8.63 1.61
N ARG A 33 5.58 9.51 1.90
CA ARG A 33 6.94 9.45 1.35
C ARG A 33 7.58 8.07 1.55
N TYR A 34 7.37 7.43 2.70
CA TYR A 34 7.95 6.10 2.95
C TYR A 34 7.40 5.02 2.00
N LEU A 35 6.11 5.07 1.64
CA LEU A 35 5.53 4.15 0.67
C LEU A 35 5.96 4.46 -0.77
N GLU A 36 6.16 5.75 -1.09
CA GLU A 36 6.67 6.16 -2.40
C GLU A 36 8.10 5.64 -2.62
N GLU A 37 8.98 5.82 -1.63
CA GLU A 37 10.34 5.28 -1.66
C GLU A 37 10.36 3.74 -1.70
N PHE A 38 9.44 3.09 -0.99
CA PHE A 38 9.33 1.63 -0.98
C PHE A 38 9.03 1.03 -2.36
N THR A 39 8.36 1.77 -3.24
CA THR A 39 8.12 1.35 -4.63
C THR A 39 9.43 1.09 -5.37
N VAL A 40 10.48 1.89 -5.13
CA VAL A 40 11.81 1.69 -5.73
C VAL A 40 12.40 0.34 -5.31
N GLN A 41 12.19 -0.08 -4.05
CA GLN A 41 12.64 -1.38 -3.57
C GLN A 41 11.91 -2.54 -4.28
N LEU A 42 10.60 -2.43 -4.49
CA LEU A 42 9.84 -3.44 -5.23
C LEU A 42 10.32 -3.58 -6.68
N LEU A 43 10.63 -2.46 -7.34
CA LEU A 43 11.19 -2.48 -8.69
C LEU A 43 12.55 -3.19 -8.72
N GLN A 44 13.40 -2.94 -7.73
CA GLN A 44 14.70 -3.62 -7.63
C GLN A 44 14.54 -5.13 -7.39
N ILE A 45 13.62 -5.54 -6.52
CA ILE A 45 13.29 -6.95 -6.27
C ILE A 45 12.79 -7.60 -7.56
N ASN A 46 11.84 -6.98 -8.25
CA ASN A 46 11.35 -7.45 -9.55
C ASN A 46 12.48 -7.61 -10.57
N ARG A 47 13.46 -6.69 -10.59
CA ARG A 47 14.61 -6.74 -11.50
C ARG A 47 15.53 -7.94 -11.22
N ILE A 48 15.79 -8.23 -9.94
CA ILE A 48 16.65 -9.33 -9.47
C ILE A 48 15.99 -10.68 -9.73
N TYR A 49 14.72 -10.83 -9.36
CA TYR A 49 14.01 -12.11 -9.37
C TYR A 49 13.14 -12.35 -10.61
N LYS A 50 13.06 -11.39 -11.54
CA LYS A 50 12.22 -11.47 -12.76
C LYS A 50 10.76 -11.78 -12.43
N ALA A 51 10.22 -11.07 -11.43
CA ALA A 51 8.90 -11.32 -10.87
C ALA A 51 8.00 -10.08 -10.92
N HIS A 52 6.74 -10.28 -10.53
CA HIS A 52 5.78 -9.22 -10.20
C HIS A 52 5.42 -9.33 -8.72
N THR A 53 6.22 -8.71 -7.86
CA THR A 53 6.08 -8.82 -6.41
C THR A 53 5.09 -7.81 -5.84
N GLY A 54 4.31 -8.26 -4.86
CA GLY A 54 3.52 -7.40 -3.97
C GLY A 54 3.96 -7.55 -2.51
N VAL A 55 3.30 -6.83 -1.61
CA VAL A 55 3.55 -6.90 -0.16
C VAL A 55 2.27 -7.20 0.60
N ARG A 56 2.40 -8.02 1.64
CA ARG A 56 1.34 -8.33 2.60
C ARG A 56 1.86 -8.06 3.99
N ILE A 57 1.18 -7.20 4.73
CA ILE A 57 1.41 -7.05 6.17
C ILE A 57 0.73 -8.22 6.86
N THR A 58 1.41 -8.88 7.79
CA THR A 58 0.92 -10.03 8.55
C THR A 58 0.86 -9.69 10.05
N GLY A 59 0.10 -10.46 10.83
CA GLY A 59 -0.04 -10.25 12.28
C GLY A 59 -1.07 -9.19 12.68
N ILE A 60 -1.86 -8.70 11.72
CA ILE A 60 -3.02 -7.83 11.88
C ILE A 60 -4.11 -8.27 10.91
#